data_AF-A0A6C0LB90-F1
#
_entry.id   AF-A0A6C0LB90-F1
#
_cell.length_a   1.000
_cell.length_b   1.000
_cell.length_c   1.000
_cell.angle_alpha   90.00
_cell.angle_beta   90.00
_cell.angle_gamma   90.00
#
_symmetry.space_group_name_H-M   'P 1'
#
loop_
_entity.id
_entity.type
_entity.pdbx_description
1 polymer ?
#
loop_
_entity_poly.entity_id
_entity_poly.type
_entity_poly.pdbx_seq_one_letter_code
_entity_poly.pdbx_strand_id
1 'polypeptide(L)'
;MSNLDDTKFNIHYVKQKPINLGSLEKDYEYNPEDLEYNYNPFQLNKFQNYNPVYSLFFDLTEKSYNKIALNHEYHFVNMNKVIHCDTQETLEKPVFIKHSPLVDPIRYMTGKYKDDMDKMNILPNPFSDEVPLHKISYYNNTSYTDNFFSFLASKLMHKHDFVHGVDYYGSFLGVQEKFKANISDDLEYLNSSDYFTENMNKLFTVSVDTPNEFANFGSRRNKKKLQIDDASDDISVEDLDVITSSESGEQIDSNELVYEKENNSTSSSSSDSSNNSETNYSVDNDQESDNSDENDDGSDNEKSDIDWGSDSDGSDNYDDDDEEQCEYAFINNFPVQLICLEKCDGTMDELFVKDKLNHDTGAAALMQVIMSLIAYQKAFNFTHNDLHTNNIMYVNTEKKYLYYRYDKKTYRVPTYGKIFKIIDFGRSAYKFKGQLFFSDSFAPGGDGATQYNCEPFMNDKKPRIDPNYSFDLSRLGCSIYDFIIDDDKHPENFDELQKTIHRWCLDDNDKNILYKRNGEERYPNFKLYKMIARTVHKHTPQEQLGFSFFSQFLSKKVGEEVMDIDALPTYV
;
A
#
# COMPACT_ATOMS: atom_id res chain seq x y z
N MET A 1 28.50 -25.57 -24.08
CA MET A 1 27.65 -25.71 -22.88
C MET A 1 28.53 -25.53 -21.66
N SER A 2 28.96 -24.30 -21.42
CA SER A 2 29.74 -23.89 -20.24
C SER A 2 28.77 -23.23 -19.27
N ASN A 3 28.67 -23.81 -18.07
CA ASN A 3 27.97 -23.38 -16.85
C ASN A 3 27.02 -22.17 -16.98
N LEU A 4 25.76 -22.43 -17.38
CA LEU A 4 24.65 -21.50 -17.13
C LEU A 4 24.21 -21.50 -15.65
N ASP A 5 24.65 -22.49 -14.85
CA ASP A 5 24.29 -22.62 -13.44
C ASP A 5 25.10 -21.71 -12.49
N ASP A 6 26.28 -21.22 -12.89
CA ASP A 6 27.11 -20.37 -12.01
C ASP A 6 26.60 -18.90 -11.92
N THR A 7 25.75 -18.49 -12.86
CA THR A 7 25.22 -17.12 -12.92
C THR A 7 24.01 -16.94 -11.99
N LYS A 8 23.23 -17.99 -11.72
CA LYS A 8 22.08 -17.92 -10.81
C LYS A 8 22.50 -17.97 -9.35
N PHE A 9 21.84 -17.21 -8.48
CA PHE A 9 21.94 -17.47 -7.05
C PHE A 9 21.12 -18.70 -6.65
N ASN A 10 21.57 -19.38 -5.60
CA ASN A 10 20.84 -20.49 -4.99
C ASN A 10 20.23 -20.07 -3.65
N ILE A 11 19.04 -20.59 -3.36
CA ILE A 11 18.41 -20.48 -2.05
C ILE A 11 18.74 -21.75 -1.26
N HIS A 12 19.20 -21.57 -0.03
CA HIS A 12 19.36 -22.61 0.99
C HIS A 12 19.09 -22.00 2.36
N TYR A 13 18.97 -22.84 3.39
CA TYR A 13 18.81 -22.35 4.74
C TYR A 13 20.15 -22.23 5.46
N VAL A 14 20.25 -21.25 6.34
CA VAL A 14 21.38 -21.06 7.28
C VAL A 14 20.89 -21.11 8.71
N LYS A 15 21.79 -21.40 9.65
CA LYS A 15 21.44 -21.41 11.07
C LYS A 15 21.23 -19.97 11.56
N GLN A 16 20.04 -19.69 12.07
CA GLN A 16 19.73 -18.36 12.58
C GLN A 16 20.41 -18.12 13.93
N LYS A 17 21.01 -16.94 14.08
CA LYS A 17 21.56 -16.49 15.37
C LYS A 17 20.42 -16.03 16.28
N PRO A 18 20.48 -16.33 17.59
CA PRO A 18 19.46 -15.87 18.52
C PRO A 18 19.46 -14.33 18.59
N ILE A 19 18.27 -13.75 18.56
CA ILE A 19 18.07 -12.30 18.72
C ILE A 19 17.75 -12.02 20.18
N ASN A 20 18.36 -10.97 20.73
CA ASN A 20 18.11 -10.53 22.10
C ASN A 20 16.94 -9.52 22.13
N LEU A 21 15.70 -10.04 22.14
CA LEU A 21 14.49 -9.22 22.20
C LEU A 21 14.50 -8.28 23.41
N GLY A 22 14.94 -8.75 24.58
CA GLY A 22 15.02 -7.92 25.78
C GLY A 22 16.04 -6.78 25.73
N SER A 23 16.98 -6.77 24.77
CA SER A 23 17.79 -5.58 24.47
C SER A 23 16.99 -4.62 23.61
N LEU A 24 16.35 -5.12 22.54
CA LEU A 24 15.54 -4.31 21.62
C LEU A 24 14.39 -3.60 22.34
N GLU A 25 13.72 -4.28 23.27
CA GLU A 25 12.67 -3.70 24.11
C GLU A 25 13.18 -2.52 24.97
N LYS A 26 14.40 -2.64 25.51
CA LYS A 26 15.01 -1.62 26.38
C LYS A 26 15.59 -0.44 25.60
N ASP A 27 16.11 -0.74 24.41
CA ASP A 27 16.75 0.23 23.53
C ASP A 27 15.72 0.93 22.61
N TYR A 28 14.43 0.60 22.73
CA TYR A 28 13.36 1.24 21.97
C TYR A 28 13.19 2.71 22.40
N GLU A 29 13.22 3.60 21.43
CA GLU A 29 12.97 5.03 21.61
C GLU A 29 11.47 5.29 21.49
N TYR A 30 10.82 5.63 22.60
CA TYR A 30 9.38 5.89 22.64
C TYR A 30 9.05 7.32 22.20
N ASN A 31 8.04 7.47 21.36
CA ASN A 31 7.37 8.75 21.16
C ASN A 31 6.30 8.99 22.25
N PRO A 32 5.71 10.20 22.38
CA PRO A 32 4.73 10.50 23.42
C PRO A 32 3.50 9.58 23.40
N GLU A 33 2.98 9.27 22.21
CA GLU A 33 1.83 8.38 22.03
C GLU A 33 2.14 6.94 22.47
N ASP A 34 3.33 6.43 22.13
CA ASP A 34 3.77 5.09 22.52
C ASP A 34 3.86 4.97 24.06
N LEU A 35 4.24 6.05 24.77
CA LEU A 35 4.22 6.10 26.23
C LEU A 35 2.81 6.11 26.79
N GLU A 36 1.90 6.89 26.19
CA GLU A 36 0.50 6.98 26.62
C GLU A 36 -0.22 5.63 26.51
N TYR A 37 -0.03 4.93 25.40
CA TYR A 37 -0.65 3.64 25.15
C TYR A 37 0.20 2.44 25.59
N ASN A 38 1.35 2.68 26.23
CA ASN A 38 2.31 1.64 26.65
C ASN A 38 2.58 0.63 25.51
N TYR A 39 2.94 1.16 24.34
CA TYR A 39 3.25 0.40 23.14
C TYR A 39 4.76 0.17 23.03
N ASN A 40 5.15 -1.08 22.79
CA ASN A 40 6.51 -1.44 22.41
C ASN A 40 6.46 -2.56 21.35
N PRO A 41 7.00 -2.34 20.14
CA PRO A 41 6.91 -3.30 19.04
C PRO A 41 7.68 -4.61 19.29
N PHE A 42 8.60 -4.63 20.26
CA PHE A 42 9.44 -5.78 20.59
C PHE A 42 8.89 -6.63 21.73
N GLN A 43 7.81 -6.22 22.41
CA GLN A 43 7.10 -7.05 23.36
C GLN A 43 6.35 -8.18 22.62
N LEU A 44 7.00 -9.35 22.55
CA LEU A 44 6.56 -10.51 21.77
C LEU A 44 6.39 -11.76 22.66
N ASN A 45 5.17 -12.33 22.68
CA ASN A 45 4.87 -13.54 23.45
C ASN A 45 5.38 -14.84 22.80
N LYS A 46 5.33 -14.91 21.46
CA LYS A 46 5.71 -16.09 20.68
C LYS A 46 6.67 -15.67 19.58
N PHE A 47 7.95 -15.99 19.72
CA PHE A 47 8.97 -15.68 18.71
C PHE A 47 9.31 -16.91 17.88
N GLN A 48 9.25 -16.77 16.57
CA GLN A 48 9.43 -17.88 15.62
C GLN A 48 10.19 -17.44 14.37
N ASN A 49 11.16 -18.25 13.94
CA ASN A 49 11.89 -18.07 12.69
C ASN A 49 11.24 -18.79 11.51
N TYR A 50 10.42 -19.82 11.75
CA TYR A 50 9.76 -20.55 10.67
C TYR A 50 8.75 -19.65 9.95
N ASN A 51 8.90 -19.57 8.62
CA ASN A 51 7.96 -18.95 7.70
C ASN A 51 7.36 -20.06 6.79
N PRO A 52 6.04 -20.07 6.53
CA PRO A 52 5.41 -21.06 5.65
C PRO A 52 6.04 -21.22 4.26
N VAL A 53 6.61 -20.16 3.69
CA VAL A 53 7.32 -20.20 2.40
C VAL A 53 8.50 -21.17 2.42
N TYR A 54 9.12 -21.42 3.58
CA TYR A 54 10.26 -22.32 3.71
C TYR A 54 9.91 -23.77 3.33
N SER A 55 8.67 -24.19 3.58
CA SER A 55 8.19 -25.54 3.24
C SER A 55 8.02 -25.76 1.73
N LEU A 56 8.04 -24.71 0.92
CA LEU A 56 8.05 -24.83 -0.54
C LEU A 56 9.43 -25.22 -1.10
N PHE A 57 10.50 -24.95 -0.33
CA PHE A 57 11.88 -25.04 -0.83
C PHE A 57 12.77 -25.98 -0.03
N PHE A 58 12.44 -26.29 1.21
CA PHE A 58 13.28 -27.06 2.12
C PHE A 58 12.55 -28.23 2.75
N ASP A 59 13.23 -29.37 2.87
CA ASP A 59 12.79 -30.48 3.69
C ASP A 59 13.12 -30.20 5.17
N LEU A 60 12.10 -29.86 5.94
CA LEU A 60 12.26 -29.47 7.34
C LEU A 60 12.08 -30.67 8.28
N THR A 61 12.61 -30.53 9.50
CA THR A 61 12.38 -31.48 10.60
C THR A 61 11.91 -30.73 11.84
N GLU A 62 11.26 -31.43 12.76
CA GLU A 62 10.81 -30.89 14.05
C GLU A 62 11.93 -30.17 14.83
N LYS A 63 13.19 -30.62 14.68
CA LYS A 63 14.35 -30.01 15.37
C LYS A 63 14.92 -28.78 14.66
N SER A 64 14.66 -28.62 13.35
CA SER A 64 15.31 -27.62 12.50
C SER A 64 14.39 -26.50 12.01
N TYR A 65 13.08 -26.74 11.88
CA TYR A 65 12.16 -25.80 11.22
C TYR A 65 12.20 -24.37 11.80
N ASN A 66 12.36 -24.24 13.12
CA ASN A 66 12.40 -22.96 13.82
C ASN A 66 13.81 -22.43 14.11
N LYS A 67 14.86 -23.02 13.52
CA LYS A 67 16.27 -22.63 13.75
C LYS A 67 16.96 -22.15 12.48
N ILE A 68 16.20 -21.94 11.43
CA ILE A 68 16.69 -21.60 10.11
C ILE A 68 16.24 -20.20 9.69
N ALA A 69 17.03 -19.62 8.80
CA ALA A 69 16.67 -18.45 8.01
C ALA A 69 17.10 -18.67 6.56
N LEU A 70 16.60 -17.84 5.65
CA LEU A 70 17.08 -17.79 4.27
C LEU A 70 18.57 -17.38 4.24
N ASN A 71 19.27 -17.72 3.17
CA ASN A 71 20.67 -17.35 2.99
C ASN A 71 20.80 -15.95 2.38
N HIS A 72 21.07 -14.94 3.19
CA HIS A 72 21.29 -13.55 2.73
C HIS A 72 22.61 -13.01 3.30
N GLU A 73 23.13 -11.94 2.70
CA GLU A 73 24.50 -11.49 2.94
C GLU A 73 24.70 -10.92 4.36
N TYR A 74 23.71 -10.17 4.86
CA TYR A 74 23.77 -9.47 6.14
C TYR A 74 22.65 -9.94 7.06
N HIS A 75 22.95 -10.42 8.26
CA HIS A 75 21.93 -10.81 9.22
C HIS A 75 21.70 -9.72 10.27
N PHE A 76 20.43 -9.51 10.63
CA PHE A 76 20.03 -8.59 11.67
C PHE A 76 20.68 -8.91 13.03
N VAL A 77 21.17 -7.87 13.71
CA VAL A 77 21.68 -7.95 15.10
C VAL A 77 20.88 -7.01 16.00
N ASN A 78 20.79 -5.73 15.62
CA ASN A 78 19.96 -4.72 16.28
C ASN A 78 19.61 -3.59 15.29
N MET A 79 18.93 -2.54 15.77
CA MET A 79 18.45 -1.43 14.92
C MET A 79 19.54 -0.65 14.16
N ASN A 80 20.81 -0.79 14.53
CA ASN A 80 21.93 -0.07 13.93
C ASN A 80 23.04 -0.98 13.38
N LYS A 81 22.93 -2.31 13.58
CA LYS A 81 24.01 -3.25 13.28
C LYS A 81 23.49 -4.49 12.58
N VAL A 82 24.27 -4.89 11.58
CA VAL A 82 24.12 -6.17 10.89
C VAL A 82 25.43 -6.94 10.91
N ILE A 83 25.37 -8.25 10.71
CA ILE A 83 26.56 -9.11 10.61
C ILE A 83 26.64 -9.76 9.24
N HIS A 84 27.78 -9.61 8.58
CA HIS A 84 28.04 -10.29 7.31
C HIS A 84 28.16 -11.80 7.54
N CYS A 85 27.44 -12.60 6.75
CA CYS A 85 27.36 -14.05 6.89
C CYS A 85 28.70 -14.75 6.72
N ASP A 86 29.46 -14.42 5.68
CA ASP A 86 30.71 -15.11 5.40
C ASP A 86 31.88 -14.62 6.26
N THR A 87 32.07 -13.30 6.38
CA THR A 87 33.20 -12.72 7.13
C THR A 87 32.99 -12.68 8.64
N GLN A 88 31.74 -12.82 9.12
CA GLN A 88 31.34 -12.62 10.51
C GLN A 88 31.66 -11.21 11.05
N GLU A 89 31.88 -10.24 10.16
CA GLU A 89 32.12 -8.85 10.49
C GLU A 89 30.82 -8.14 10.83
N THR A 90 30.81 -7.39 11.93
CA THR A 90 29.69 -6.54 12.31
C THR A 90 29.84 -5.17 11.65
N LEU A 91 28.82 -4.74 10.92
CA LEU A 91 28.77 -3.45 10.23
C LEU A 91 27.70 -2.56 10.86
N GLU A 92 28.00 -1.27 10.97
CA GLU A 92 27.02 -0.24 11.34
C GLU A 92 26.15 0.06 10.11
N LYS A 93 24.94 -0.48 10.10
CA LYS A 93 23.92 -0.23 9.08
C LYS A 93 22.57 0.00 9.78
N PRO A 94 21.94 1.17 9.63
CA PRO A 94 20.60 1.40 10.13
C PRO A 94 19.60 0.41 9.55
N VAL A 95 18.77 -0.16 10.41
CA VAL A 95 17.76 -1.15 10.06
C VAL A 95 16.37 -0.55 10.22
N PHE A 96 15.51 -0.81 9.24
CA PHE A 96 14.07 -0.61 9.35
C PHE A 96 13.41 -1.98 9.58
N ILE A 97 12.41 -2.03 10.46
CA ILE A 97 11.61 -3.23 10.68
C ILE A 97 10.18 -2.93 10.26
N LYS A 98 9.71 -3.59 9.20
CA LYS A 98 8.30 -3.58 8.82
C LYS A 98 7.56 -4.58 9.69
N HIS A 99 6.54 -4.11 10.39
CA HIS A 99 5.65 -4.94 11.22
C HIS A 99 4.41 -5.32 10.41
N SER A 100 4.54 -6.34 9.57
CA SER A 100 3.49 -6.74 8.64
C SER A 100 2.46 -7.66 9.32
N PRO A 101 1.18 -7.28 9.42
CA PRO A 101 0.17 -8.11 10.06
C PRO A 101 -0.07 -9.41 9.29
N LEU A 102 -0.25 -10.54 9.98
CA LEU A 102 -0.58 -11.81 9.32
C LEU A 102 -2.07 -11.94 8.98
N VAL A 103 -2.89 -11.10 9.61
CA VAL A 103 -4.34 -11.04 9.45
C VAL A 103 -4.74 -9.57 9.37
N ASP A 104 -5.76 -9.27 8.60
CA ASP A 104 -6.26 -7.90 8.40
C ASP A 104 -6.76 -7.28 9.73
N PRO A 105 -6.16 -6.15 10.19
CA PRO A 105 -6.55 -5.45 11.42
C PRO A 105 -7.98 -4.88 11.39
N ILE A 106 -8.40 -4.28 10.27
CA ILE A 106 -9.73 -3.67 10.13
C ILE A 106 -10.81 -4.74 10.21
N ARG A 107 -10.59 -5.89 9.57
CA ARG A 107 -11.50 -7.05 9.64
C ARG A 107 -11.55 -7.69 11.01
N TYR A 108 -10.45 -7.65 11.74
CA TYR A 108 -10.44 -8.05 13.14
C TYR A 108 -11.31 -7.11 13.98
N MET A 109 -11.13 -5.81 13.80
CA MET A 109 -11.88 -4.78 14.53
C MET A 109 -13.36 -4.70 14.16
N THR A 110 -13.75 -5.20 12.99
CA THR A 110 -15.17 -5.36 12.58
C THR A 110 -15.77 -6.72 12.92
N GLY A 111 -15.00 -7.63 13.52
CA GLY A 111 -15.51 -8.90 14.05
C GLY A 111 -15.58 -10.06 13.03
N LYS A 112 -14.92 -9.94 11.87
CA LYS A 112 -14.89 -11.00 10.84
C LYS A 112 -14.28 -12.31 11.35
N TYR A 113 -13.37 -12.23 12.33
CA TYR A 113 -12.67 -13.38 12.90
C TYR A 113 -13.21 -13.82 14.27
N LYS A 114 -14.39 -13.35 14.69
CA LYS A 114 -14.96 -13.61 16.03
C LYS A 114 -15.02 -15.09 16.42
N ASP A 115 -15.26 -15.99 15.45
CA ASP A 115 -15.40 -17.42 15.68
C ASP A 115 -14.05 -18.17 15.64
N ASP A 116 -12.98 -17.51 15.20
CA ASP A 116 -11.64 -18.08 15.03
C ASP A 116 -10.57 -17.40 15.92
N MET A 117 -10.97 -16.62 16.93
CA MET A 117 -10.06 -15.87 17.80
C MET A 117 -8.99 -16.76 18.47
N ASP A 118 -9.36 -17.98 18.88
CA ASP A 118 -8.44 -18.93 19.49
C ASP A 118 -7.32 -19.37 18.53
N LYS A 119 -7.60 -19.40 17.22
CA LYS A 119 -6.65 -19.83 16.19
C LYS A 119 -5.73 -18.71 15.72
N MET A 120 -6.09 -17.45 15.99
CA MET A 120 -5.34 -16.28 15.53
C MET A 120 -3.99 -16.13 16.27
N ASN A 121 -3.94 -16.57 17.52
CA ASN A 121 -2.73 -16.53 18.35
C ASN A 121 -1.78 -17.72 18.11
N ILE A 122 -2.15 -18.65 17.23
CA ILE A 122 -1.36 -19.84 16.91
C ILE A 122 -0.49 -19.50 15.69
N LEU A 123 0.83 -19.53 15.87
CA LEU A 123 1.79 -19.35 14.78
C LEU A 123 1.95 -20.66 13.99
N PRO A 124 2.28 -20.61 12.70
CA PRO A 124 2.27 -21.80 11.85
C PRO A 124 3.38 -22.77 12.25
N ASN A 125 3.07 -24.06 12.41
CA ASN A 125 4.05 -25.11 12.69
C ASN A 125 3.68 -26.39 11.94
N PRO A 126 4.49 -26.85 10.96
CA PRO A 126 4.18 -28.02 10.15
C PRO A 126 4.28 -29.36 10.93
N PHE A 127 4.76 -29.34 12.17
CA PHE A 127 4.91 -30.51 13.03
C PHE A 127 4.00 -30.47 14.28
N SER A 128 3.09 -29.48 14.37
CA SER A 128 2.13 -29.38 15.47
C SER A 128 0.74 -29.84 15.03
N ASP A 129 -0.03 -30.37 15.96
CA ASP A 129 -1.46 -30.66 15.75
C ASP A 129 -2.33 -29.41 15.92
N GLU A 130 -1.78 -28.31 16.48
CA GLU A 130 -2.48 -27.03 16.59
C GLU A 130 -2.68 -26.41 15.20
N VAL A 131 -3.94 -26.15 14.84
CA VAL A 131 -4.31 -25.60 13.54
C VAL A 131 -4.45 -24.07 13.67
N PRO A 132 -3.52 -23.28 13.09
CA PRO A 132 -3.66 -21.83 13.04
C PRO A 132 -4.78 -21.42 12.08
N LEU A 133 -5.16 -20.15 12.11
CA LEU A 133 -6.06 -19.58 11.10
C LEU A 133 -5.48 -19.84 9.69
N HIS A 134 -6.34 -20.24 8.74
CA HIS A 134 -5.90 -20.61 7.38
C HIS A 134 -4.98 -19.56 6.73
N LYS A 135 -5.36 -18.27 6.85
CA LYS A 135 -4.57 -17.13 6.34
C LYS A 135 -3.16 -17.05 6.94
N ILE A 136 -2.98 -17.40 8.22
CA ILE A 136 -1.68 -17.41 8.91
C ILE A 136 -0.79 -18.57 8.40
N SER A 137 -1.38 -19.71 8.05
CA SER A 137 -0.62 -20.84 7.50
C SER A 137 -0.36 -20.76 5.99
N TYR A 138 -1.06 -19.86 5.28
CA TYR A 138 -1.03 -19.82 3.83
C TYR A 138 0.22 -19.11 3.31
N TYR A 139 1.06 -19.80 2.53
CA TYR A 139 2.35 -19.25 2.06
C TYR A 139 2.23 -18.04 1.14
N ASN A 140 1.06 -17.82 0.52
CA ASN A 140 0.73 -16.66 -0.30
C ASN A 140 0.12 -15.50 0.51
N ASN A 141 0.14 -15.56 1.84
CA ASN A 141 -0.20 -14.42 2.68
C ASN A 141 0.56 -13.16 2.22
N THR A 142 -0.12 -12.01 2.18
CA THR A 142 0.46 -10.69 1.85
C THR A 142 1.84 -10.48 2.50
N SER A 143 1.97 -10.72 3.80
CA SER A 143 3.21 -10.51 4.55
C SER A 143 4.34 -11.45 4.13
N TYR A 144 4.03 -12.71 3.86
CA TYR A 144 5.01 -13.69 3.38
C TYR A 144 5.47 -13.39 1.95
N THR A 145 4.54 -12.94 1.11
CA THR A 145 4.80 -12.51 -0.27
C THR A 145 5.76 -11.32 -0.29
N ASP A 146 5.52 -10.33 0.57
CA ASP A 146 6.36 -9.14 0.73
C ASP A 146 7.79 -9.50 1.19
N ASN A 147 7.86 -10.28 2.27
CA ASN A 147 9.12 -10.73 2.83
C ASN A 147 9.97 -11.51 1.82
N PHE A 148 9.35 -12.46 1.11
CA PHE A 148 10.11 -13.31 0.19
C PHE A 148 10.61 -12.52 -1.02
N PHE A 149 9.83 -11.56 -1.54
CA PHE A 149 10.31 -10.73 -2.64
C PHE A 149 11.40 -9.75 -2.19
N SER A 150 11.29 -9.18 -0.98
CA SER A 150 12.35 -8.35 -0.40
C SER A 150 13.68 -9.10 -0.32
N PHE A 151 13.64 -10.39 0.07
CA PHE A 151 14.79 -11.27 0.01
C PHE A 151 15.32 -11.47 -1.43
N LEU A 152 14.44 -11.71 -2.40
CA LEU A 152 14.84 -11.88 -3.82
C LEU A 152 15.48 -10.62 -4.41
N ALA A 153 14.96 -9.44 -4.07
CA ALA A 153 15.50 -8.15 -4.48
C ALA A 153 16.93 -7.94 -3.92
N SER A 154 17.13 -8.22 -2.62
CA SER A 154 18.47 -8.20 -1.99
C SER A 154 19.42 -9.22 -2.64
N LYS A 155 18.94 -10.43 -2.96
CA LYS A 155 19.73 -11.44 -3.67
C LYS A 155 20.18 -10.98 -5.06
N LEU A 156 19.31 -10.27 -5.79
CA LEU A 156 19.65 -9.70 -7.09
C LEU A 156 20.72 -8.62 -6.94
N MET A 157 20.59 -7.76 -5.92
CA MET A 157 21.57 -6.72 -5.62
C MET A 157 22.97 -7.28 -5.38
N HIS A 158 23.11 -8.25 -4.48
CA HIS A 158 24.43 -8.78 -4.09
C HIS A 158 25.06 -9.72 -5.11
N LYS A 159 24.26 -10.50 -5.84
CA LYS A 159 24.79 -11.45 -6.83
C LYS A 159 25.07 -10.82 -8.19
N HIS A 160 24.34 -9.77 -8.56
CA HIS A 160 24.36 -9.17 -9.90
C HIS A 160 24.63 -7.65 -9.90
N ASP A 161 25.14 -7.12 -8.78
CA ASP A 161 25.47 -5.69 -8.61
C ASP A 161 24.30 -4.74 -8.93
N PHE A 162 23.07 -5.20 -8.68
CA PHE A 162 21.84 -4.46 -8.98
C PHE A 162 21.47 -3.51 -7.84
N VAL A 163 21.88 -2.25 -7.95
CA VAL A 163 21.85 -1.28 -6.82
C VAL A 163 20.45 -0.87 -6.33
N HIS A 164 19.40 -1.17 -7.09
CA HIS A 164 18.02 -0.78 -6.74
C HIS A 164 17.32 -1.78 -5.81
N GLY A 165 17.92 -2.94 -5.56
CA GLY A 165 17.40 -3.87 -4.55
C GLY A 165 17.48 -3.26 -3.15
N VAL A 166 16.45 -3.46 -2.35
CA VAL A 166 16.46 -3.11 -0.92
C VAL A 166 17.22 -4.19 -0.18
N ASP A 167 18.18 -3.83 0.68
CA ASP A 167 18.93 -4.83 1.43
C ASP A 167 18.02 -5.54 2.45
N TYR A 168 18.16 -6.86 2.56
CA TYR A 168 17.34 -7.71 3.40
C TYR A 168 18.18 -8.29 4.53
N TYR A 169 17.71 -8.14 5.77
CA TYR A 169 18.45 -8.53 6.97
C TYR A 169 17.85 -9.71 7.73
N GLY A 170 16.66 -10.16 7.36
CA GLY A 170 15.99 -11.33 7.95
C GLY A 170 14.51 -11.07 8.22
N SER A 171 13.82 -12.09 8.71
CA SER A 171 12.44 -11.94 9.19
C SER A 171 12.08 -12.93 10.27
N PHE A 172 11.08 -12.56 11.07
CA PHE A 172 10.62 -13.31 12.24
C PHE A 172 9.10 -13.22 12.34
N LEU A 173 8.47 -14.26 12.87
CA LEU A 173 7.07 -14.23 13.28
C LEU A 173 6.98 -13.98 14.78
N GLY A 174 5.98 -13.19 15.14
CA GLY A 174 5.73 -12.71 16.48
C GLY A 174 4.23 -12.69 16.78
N VAL A 175 3.87 -12.81 18.05
CA VAL A 175 2.59 -12.29 18.54
C VAL A 175 2.92 -11.09 19.41
N GLN A 176 2.62 -9.89 18.90
CA GLN A 176 2.84 -8.63 19.62
C GLN A 176 1.81 -8.48 20.72
N GLU A 177 2.26 -8.09 21.91
CA GLU A 177 1.37 -7.79 23.03
C GLU A 177 0.37 -6.69 22.65
N LYS A 178 0.85 -5.64 21.98
CA LYS A 178 0.05 -4.60 21.34
C LYS A 178 0.58 -4.35 19.93
N PHE A 179 -0.29 -4.43 18.93
CA PHE A 179 0.00 -4.06 17.55
C PHE A 179 -0.61 -2.69 17.27
N LYS A 180 0.21 -1.75 16.80
CA LYS A 180 -0.21 -0.40 16.42
C LYS A 180 -0.62 -0.41 14.95
N ALA A 181 -1.90 -0.20 14.68
CA ALA A 181 -2.48 -0.06 13.35
C ALA A 181 -2.93 1.38 13.17
N ASN A 182 -2.58 2.02 12.07
CA ASN A 182 -3.20 3.28 11.68
C ASN A 182 -4.62 2.99 11.16
N ILE A 183 -5.58 3.80 11.57
CA ILE A 183 -7.00 3.65 11.26
C ILE A 183 -7.64 4.95 10.76
N SER A 184 -6.86 6.01 10.49
CA SER A 184 -7.38 7.33 10.12
C SER A 184 -8.41 7.24 8.99
N ASP A 185 -8.06 6.52 7.92
CA ASP A 185 -8.89 6.41 6.72
C ASP A 185 -10.11 5.47 6.92
N ASP A 186 -10.05 4.58 7.92
CA ASP A 186 -11.07 3.56 8.17
C ASP A 186 -11.96 3.89 9.39
N LEU A 187 -11.72 5.00 10.10
CA LEU A 187 -12.39 5.28 11.37
C LEU A 187 -13.92 5.36 11.23
N GLU A 188 -14.42 6.03 10.19
CA GLU A 188 -15.87 6.13 9.96
C GLU A 188 -16.51 4.75 9.74
N TYR A 189 -15.85 3.92 8.93
CA TYR A 189 -16.27 2.54 8.68
C TYR A 189 -16.25 1.71 9.97
N LEU A 190 -15.19 1.82 10.77
CA LEU A 190 -15.06 1.12 12.05
C LEU A 190 -16.15 1.56 13.04
N ASN A 191 -16.43 2.85 13.13
CA ASN A 191 -17.47 3.40 14.01
C ASN A 191 -18.88 2.94 13.64
N SER A 192 -19.11 2.55 12.38
CA SER A 192 -20.38 1.96 11.95
C SER A 192 -20.61 0.53 12.47
N SER A 193 -19.56 -0.15 12.94
CA SER A 193 -19.63 -1.53 13.41
C SER A 193 -19.97 -1.63 14.89
N ASP A 194 -21.09 -2.29 15.22
CA ASP A 194 -21.47 -2.61 16.60
C ASP A 194 -20.35 -3.39 17.32
N TYR A 195 -19.66 -4.29 16.61
CA TYR A 195 -18.57 -5.08 17.17
C TYR A 195 -17.39 -4.20 17.61
N PHE A 196 -17.10 -3.14 16.85
CA PHE A 196 -15.99 -2.23 17.15
C PHE A 196 -16.24 -1.51 18.47
N THR A 197 -17.41 -0.89 18.61
CA THR A 197 -17.79 -0.15 19.83
C THR A 197 -17.89 -1.07 21.06
N GLU A 198 -18.42 -2.29 20.91
CA GLU A 198 -18.59 -3.23 22.02
C GLU A 198 -17.26 -3.79 22.57
N ASN A 199 -16.22 -3.87 21.72
CA ASN A 199 -14.93 -4.47 22.05
C ASN A 199 -13.79 -3.46 22.24
N MET A 200 -14.07 -2.17 22.03
CA MET A 200 -13.18 -1.07 22.45
C MET A 200 -12.87 -1.17 23.95
N ASN A 201 -11.60 -0.96 24.31
CA ASN A 201 -11.04 -1.15 25.66
C ASN A 201 -11.05 -2.60 26.19
N LYS A 202 -11.44 -3.59 25.37
CA LYS A 202 -11.34 -5.02 25.70
C LYS A 202 -10.31 -5.71 24.80
N LEU A 203 -10.53 -5.66 23.49
CA LEU A 203 -9.67 -6.31 22.50
C LEU A 203 -8.63 -5.36 21.91
N PHE A 204 -8.95 -4.07 21.84
CA PHE A 204 -8.10 -3.01 21.33
C PHE A 204 -8.45 -1.68 21.99
N THR A 205 -7.52 -0.73 21.97
CA THR A 205 -7.71 0.67 22.40
C THR A 205 -7.43 1.58 21.21
N VAL A 206 -8.05 2.75 21.13
CA VAL A 206 -7.91 3.70 20.02
C VAL A 206 -7.36 5.01 20.55
N SER A 207 -6.52 5.71 19.77
CA SER A 207 -5.89 6.97 20.20
C SER A 207 -6.82 8.18 20.19
N VAL A 208 -8.01 8.04 19.58
CA VAL A 208 -9.01 9.08 19.46
C VAL A 208 -9.87 9.19 20.72
N ASP A 209 -9.95 10.40 21.29
CA ASP A 209 -11.00 10.79 22.22
C ASP A 209 -12.36 10.73 21.49
N THR A 210 -13.14 9.66 21.61
CA THR A 210 -14.57 9.75 21.26
C THR A 210 -15.47 9.35 22.42
N PRO A 211 -16.46 10.21 22.68
CA PRO A 211 -17.71 10.07 21.95
C PRO A 211 -18.02 11.35 21.17
N ASN A 212 -17.71 11.38 19.87
CA ASN A 212 -18.29 12.37 18.99
C ASN A 212 -19.80 12.04 18.88
N GLU A 213 -20.66 12.77 19.61
CA GLU A 213 -22.12 12.56 19.61
C GLU A 213 -22.75 12.70 18.20
N PHE A 214 -21.96 13.18 17.23
CA PHE A 214 -22.33 13.42 15.85
C PHE A 214 -21.83 12.37 14.83
N ALA A 215 -20.93 11.44 15.18
CA ALA A 215 -20.38 10.47 14.22
C ALA A 215 -21.34 9.32 13.83
N ASN A 216 -22.54 9.25 14.43
CA ASN A 216 -23.52 8.20 14.19
C ASN A 216 -24.70 8.69 13.32
N PHE A 217 -24.42 9.08 12.07
CA PHE A 217 -25.48 9.45 11.11
C PHE A 217 -26.31 8.23 10.65
N GLY A 218 -25.75 7.02 10.61
CA GLY A 218 -26.42 5.81 10.09
C GLY A 218 -27.11 4.89 11.12
N SER A 219 -26.58 4.75 12.35
CA SER A 219 -27.13 3.81 13.35
C SER A 219 -28.17 4.48 14.26
N ARG A 220 -29.44 4.03 14.18
CA ARG A 220 -30.53 4.50 15.08
C ARG A 220 -30.49 3.84 16.46
N ARG A 221 -29.70 2.78 16.64
CA ARG A 221 -29.75 1.90 17.83
C ARG A 221 -28.77 2.34 18.94
N ASN A 222 -27.70 3.05 18.57
CA ASN A 222 -26.64 3.47 19.49
C ASN A 222 -26.74 4.96 19.90
N LYS A 223 -27.86 5.62 19.58
CA LYS A 223 -28.09 7.02 20.00
C LYS A 223 -28.53 7.05 21.46
N LYS A 224 -27.97 7.98 22.25
CA LYS A 224 -28.55 8.33 23.55
C LYS A 224 -30.01 8.73 23.32
N LYS A 225 -30.91 8.17 24.12
CA LYS A 225 -32.33 8.48 24.03
C LYS A 225 -32.51 9.96 24.37
N LEU A 226 -33.09 10.75 23.47
CA LEU A 226 -33.43 12.15 23.75
C LEU A 226 -34.27 12.20 25.02
N GLN A 227 -33.74 12.82 26.07
CA GLN A 227 -34.50 13.14 27.28
C GLN A 227 -35.01 14.56 27.11
N ILE A 228 -36.25 14.68 26.66
CA ILE A 228 -36.99 15.93 26.75
C ILE A 228 -37.57 15.93 28.16
N ASP A 229 -36.97 16.71 29.06
CA ASP A 229 -37.59 17.00 30.35
C ASP A 229 -38.78 17.94 30.12
N ASP A 230 -39.90 17.74 30.81
CA ASP A 230 -41.08 18.63 30.78
C ASP A 230 -40.82 19.97 31.51
N ALA A 231 -39.55 20.32 31.73
CA ALA A 231 -39.18 21.63 32.23
C ALA A 231 -39.32 22.64 31.09
N SER A 232 -40.19 23.63 31.32
CA SER A 232 -40.31 24.80 30.45
C SER A 232 -39.01 25.61 30.51
N ASP A 233 -38.03 25.23 29.69
CA ASP A 233 -36.89 26.08 29.43
C ASP A 233 -37.37 27.21 28.50
N ASP A 234 -37.35 28.44 29.02
CA ASP A 234 -37.58 29.64 28.22
C ASP A 234 -36.49 29.71 27.15
N ILE A 235 -36.80 29.25 25.94
CA ILE A 235 -35.93 29.40 24.77
C ILE A 235 -35.91 30.90 24.45
N SER A 236 -34.88 31.61 24.91
CA SER A 236 -34.62 32.97 24.49
C SER A 236 -34.14 32.94 23.04
N VAL A 237 -35.02 33.34 22.13
CA VAL A 237 -34.65 33.63 20.75
C VAL A 237 -33.84 34.92 20.78
N GLU A 238 -32.54 34.85 20.46
CA GLU A 238 -31.78 36.06 20.17
C GLU A 238 -32.28 36.62 18.83
N ASP A 239 -32.94 37.76 18.88
CA ASP A 239 -33.30 38.52 17.70
C ASP A 239 -32.02 38.98 17.00
N LEU A 240 -31.81 38.51 15.77
CA LEU A 240 -30.75 38.98 14.88
C LEU A 240 -30.92 40.49 14.64
N ASP A 241 -29.91 41.27 15.02
CA ASP A 241 -29.86 42.71 14.77
C ASP A 241 -29.96 42.98 13.25
N VAL A 242 -31.12 43.49 12.84
CA VAL A 242 -31.37 43.99 11.49
C VAL A 242 -30.52 45.25 11.29
N ILE A 243 -29.39 45.11 10.60
CA ILE A 243 -28.58 46.23 10.13
C ILE A 243 -29.45 47.07 9.17
N THR A 244 -29.98 48.16 9.71
CA THR A 244 -30.81 49.13 9.01
C THR A 244 -29.91 49.99 8.13
N SER A 245 -29.83 49.66 6.84
CA SER A 245 -29.35 50.58 5.81
C SER A 245 -30.49 51.52 5.42
N SER A 246 -30.24 52.80 5.62
CA SER A 246 -31.15 53.94 5.52
C SER A 246 -31.84 54.15 4.17
N GLU A 247 -33.17 54.38 4.25
CA GLU A 247 -34.06 55.23 3.44
C GLU A 247 -33.90 55.28 1.91
N SER A 248 -34.91 54.77 1.19
CA SER A 248 -35.91 55.59 0.45
C SER A 248 -36.90 54.69 -0.30
N GLY A 249 -38.18 55.06 -0.27
CA GLY A 249 -39.31 54.14 -0.48
C GLY A 249 -39.70 53.83 -1.92
N GLU A 250 -40.48 52.76 -2.07
CA GLU A 250 -41.83 52.71 -2.65
C GLU A 250 -42.38 51.27 -2.52
N GLN A 251 -43.71 51.15 -2.44
CA GLN A 251 -44.44 49.88 -2.30
C GLN A 251 -44.21 48.94 -3.50
N ILE A 252 -44.36 47.62 -3.30
CA ILE A 252 -45.21 46.72 -4.12
C ILE A 252 -45.36 45.34 -3.45
N ASP A 253 -46.55 44.80 -3.67
CA ASP A 253 -47.20 43.60 -3.16
C ASP A 253 -46.82 42.32 -3.95
N SER A 254 -47.27 41.17 -3.44
CA SER A 254 -47.61 39.90 -4.13
C SER A 254 -46.54 38.91 -4.63
N ASN A 255 -46.80 37.65 -4.25
CA ASN A 255 -46.26 36.38 -4.76
C ASN A 255 -46.17 36.32 -6.29
N GLU A 256 -45.09 35.75 -6.86
CA GLU A 256 -45.15 34.59 -7.77
C GLU A 256 -43.76 34.11 -8.23
N LEU A 257 -43.77 32.85 -8.66
CA LEU A 257 -42.72 31.98 -9.18
C LEU A 257 -41.89 32.52 -10.37
N VAL A 258 -40.83 31.75 -10.65
CA VAL A 258 -40.28 31.34 -11.97
C VAL A 258 -38.86 31.84 -12.28
N TYR A 259 -38.00 30.84 -12.48
CA TYR A 259 -36.74 30.84 -13.25
C TYR A 259 -36.65 31.89 -14.36
N GLU A 260 -35.54 32.62 -14.45
CA GLU A 260 -34.76 32.69 -15.70
C GLU A 260 -33.34 33.25 -15.49
N LYS A 261 -32.50 32.94 -16.48
CA LYS A 261 -31.05 32.83 -16.50
C LYS A 261 -30.44 34.05 -17.22
N GLU A 262 -29.35 34.62 -16.71
CA GLU A 262 -28.06 34.77 -17.40
C GLU A 262 -27.03 35.66 -16.65
N ASN A 263 -25.84 35.05 -16.44
CA ASN A 263 -24.47 35.58 -16.49
C ASN A 263 -24.12 36.92 -15.82
N ASN A 264 -23.33 36.87 -14.73
CA ASN A 264 -21.86 36.97 -14.84
C ASN A 264 -21.12 36.70 -13.51
N SER A 265 -20.09 35.87 -13.59
CA SER A 265 -18.78 35.93 -12.89
C SER A 265 -18.72 36.01 -11.35
N THR A 266 -18.44 34.86 -10.73
CA THR A 266 -17.24 34.59 -9.89
C THR A 266 -17.23 33.10 -9.54
N SER A 267 -16.37 32.34 -10.23
CA SER A 267 -16.13 30.91 -9.98
C SER A 267 -14.95 30.76 -9.02
N SER A 268 -15.23 30.39 -7.77
CA SER A 268 -14.27 29.77 -6.86
C SER A 268 -14.64 28.28 -6.80
N SER A 269 -13.97 27.47 -7.61
CA SER A 269 -14.05 26.02 -7.57
C SER A 269 -12.78 25.51 -6.91
N SER A 270 -12.92 25.05 -5.67
CA SER A 270 -11.93 24.26 -4.94
C SER A 270 -12.04 22.81 -5.41
N SER A 271 -10.93 22.25 -5.88
CA SER A 271 -10.74 20.84 -6.17
C SER A 271 -9.74 20.29 -5.16
N ASP A 272 -10.25 19.48 -4.22
CA ASP A 272 -9.47 18.78 -3.19
C ASP A 272 -9.35 17.31 -3.57
N SER A 273 -8.15 16.75 -3.52
CA SER A 273 -7.89 15.31 -3.63
C SER A 273 -6.78 14.91 -2.67
N SER A 274 -7.14 14.19 -1.61
CA SER A 274 -6.25 13.62 -0.60
C SER A 274 -5.61 12.32 -1.09
N ASN A 275 -4.27 12.23 -1.00
CA ASN A 275 -3.49 11.03 -1.29
C ASN A 275 -2.86 10.53 0.01
N ASN A 276 -3.61 9.71 0.76
CA ASN A 276 -3.04 8.95 1.86
C ASN A 276 -2.74 7.52 1.37
N SER A 277 -1.50 7.07 1.57
CA SER A 277 -1.06 5.75 1.15
C SER A 277 -1.11 4.79 2.32
N GLU A 278 -2.30 4.25 2.59
CA GLU A 278 -2.43 3.01 3.33
C GLU A 278 -3.40 2.07 2.62
N THR A 279 -3.19 0.78 2.85
CA THR A 279 -3.91 -0.30 2.18
C THR A 279 -5.41 -0.15 2.41
N ASN A 280 -6.12 0.38 1.42
CA ASN A 280 -7.58 0.43 1.41
C ASN A 280 -8.18 -0.97 1.59
N TYR A 281 -8.90 -1.17 2.70
CA TYR A 281 -9.59 -2.42 3.05
C TYR A 281 -11.04 -2.37 2.57
N SER A 282 -11.31 -2.80 1.34
CA SER A 282 -12.71 -2.97 0.88
C SER A 282 -13.34 -4.21 1.51
N VAL A 283 -14.43 -4.03 2.26
CA VAL A 283 -15.21 -5.12 2.88
C VAL A 283 -16.52 -5.34 2.10
N ASP A 284 -16.58 -6.39 1.29
CA ASP A 284 -17.85 -6.89 0.72
C ASP A 284 -18.52 -7.86 1.71
N ASN A 285 -19.79 -7.60 2.04
CA ASN A 285 -20.65 -8.44 2.87
C ASN A 285 -21.43 -9.43 1.99
N ASP A 286 -20.89 -10.63 1.78
CA ASP A 286 -21.67 -11.77 1.27
C ASP A 286 -21.97 -12.74 2.44
N GLN A 287 -23.22 -12.71 2.93
CA GLN A 287 -23.75 -13.78 3.78
C GLN A 287 -24.38 -14.86 2.90
N GLU A 288 -23.64 -15.93 2.61
CA GLU A 288 -24.26 -17.18 2.16
C GLU A 288 -24.73 -17.98 3.37
N SER A 289 -26.03 -18.25 3.41
CA SER A 289 -26.60 -19.30 4.27
C SER A 289 -27.31 -20.31 3.38
N ASP A 290 -26.77 -21.52 3.35
CA ASP A 290 -27.39 -22.70 2.76
C ASP A 290 -28.69 -23.05 3.50
N ASN A 291 -29.79 -23.18 2.76
CA ASN A 291 -30.80 -24.21 3.00
C ASN A 291 -31.72 -24.42 1.79
N SER A 292 -32.08 -25.68 1.61
CA SER A 292 -32.78 -26.33 0.50
C SER A 292 -34.28 -26.00 0.36
N ASP A 293 -34.73 -25.88 -0.90
CA ASP A 293 -35.88 -26.59 -1.53
C ASP A 293 -36.77 -25.74 -2.48
N GLU A 294 -36.91 -26.31 -3.69
CA GLU A 294 -38.03 -26.34 -4.66
C GLU A 294 -38.79 -25.07 -5.13
N ASN A 295 -38.65 -24.82 -6.45
CA ASN A 295 -39.63 -24.35 -7.46
C ASN A 295 -40.60 -23.19 -7.14
N ASP A 296 -40.46 -22.05 -7.85
CA ASP A 296 -41.52 -21.52 -8.75
C ASP A 296 -40.97 -20.43 -9.70
N ASP A 297 -41.60 -20.34 -10.86
CA ASP A 297 -41.32 -19.48 -12.02
C ASP A 297 -41.84 -18.03 -11.80
N GLY A 298 -41.12 -17.01 -12.31
CA GLY A 298 -41.57 -15.62 -12.17
C GLY A 298 -40.57 -14.54 -12.57
N SER A 299 -40.83 -13.95 -13.74
CA SER A 299 -40.32 -12.68 -14.27
C SER A 299 -40.38 -11.52 -13.26
N ASP A 300 -39.30 -10.76 -13.08
CA ASP A 300 -39.23 -9.31 -13.33
C ASP A 300 -38.05 -8.59 -12.65
N ASN A 301 -37.41 -7.74 -13.46
CA ASN A 301 -36.94 -6.37 -13.26
C ASN A 301 -36.18 -5.94 -11.99
N GLU A 302 -35.06 -5.26 -12.29
CA GLU A 302 -34.45 -4.10 -11.61
C GLU A 302 -34.46 -4.10 -10.09
N LYS A 303 -33.26 -4.28 -9.51
CA LYS A 303 -32.94 -3.67 -8.22
C LYS A 303 -31.69 -2.83 -8.34
N SER A 304 -31.93 -1.55 -8.09
CA SER A 304 -30.99 -0.47 -7.82
C SER A 304 -29.98 -0.87 -6.75
N ASP A 305 -28.70 -0.80 -7.12
CA ASP A 305 -27.59 -0.73 -6.20
C ASP A 305 -27.71 0.59 -5.41
N ILE A 306 -28.09 0.49 -4.14
CA ILE A 306 -28.03 1.62 -3.22
C ILE A 306 -26.69 1.50 -2.50
N ASP A 307 -25.71 2.18 -3.09
CA ASP A 307 -24.38 2.45 -2.54
C ASP A 307 -24.48 3.57 -1.50
N TRP A 308 -24.04 3.32 -0.28
CA TRP A 308 -23.94 4.32 0.79
C TRP A 308 -22.47 4.66 1.01
N GLY A 309 -21.91 5.44 0.09
CA GLY A 309 -20.74 6.25 0.37
C GLY A 309 -21.18 7.53 1.08
N SER A 310 -20.75 7.73 2.31
CA SER A 310 -20.90 9.01 3.01
C SER A 310 -19.55 9.69 2.95
N ASP A 311 -19.51 10.83 2.26
CA ASP A 311 -18.41 11.80 2.32
C ASP A 311 -18.56 12.63 3.60
N SER A 312 -17.44 13.07 4.18
CA SER A 312 -17.43 14.25 5.05
C SER A 312 -16.28 15.18 4.68
N ASP A 313 -16.67 16.36 4.21
CA ASP A 313 -15.84 17.54 3.96
C ASP A 313 -14.93 17.89 5.14
N GLY A 314 -13.63 18.04 4.88
CA GLY A 314 -12.64 18.66 5.76
C GLY A 314 -12.29 20.05 5.27
N SER A 315 -12.55 21.07 6.08
CA SER A 315 -12.23 22.47 5.81
C SER A 315 -10.78 22.76 6.24
N ASP A 316 -9.87 22.91 5.29
CA ASP A 316 -8.47 23.27 5.58
C ASP A 316 -8.28 24.79 5.70
N ASN A 317 -7.96 25.24 6.91
CA ASN A 317 -7.24 26.49 7.14
C ASN A 317 -5.77 26.13 7.36
N TYR A 318 -4.92 26.53 6.41
CA TYR A 318 -3.47 26.45 6.55
C TYR A 318 -2.97 27.43 7.60
N ASP A 319 -2.35 26.91 8.66
CA ASP A 319 -1.26 27.57 9.37
C ASP A 319 -0.18 26.52 9.68
N ASP A 320 1.08 26.91 9.46
CA ASP A 320 2.32 26.15 9.68
C ASP A 320 2.39 25.45 11.05
N ASP A 321 3.02 24.26 11.06
CA ASP A 321 3.51 23.47 12.23
C ASP A 321 2.55 22.51 12.99
N ASP A 322 1.58 21.85 12.34
CA ASP A 322 0.89 20.68 12.93
C ASP A 322 1.16 19.40 12.12
N GLU A 323 1.83 18.42 12.74
CA GLU A 323 1.87 17.04 12.26
C GLU A 323 0.42 16.54 12.15
N GLU A 324 -0.03 16.11 10.96
CA GLU A 324 -1.33 15.45 10.78
C GLU A 324 -1.53 14.40 11.89
N GLN A 325 -2.54 14.59 12.74
CA GLN A 325 -2.85 13.65 13.82
C GLN A 325 -3.34 12.34 13.20
N CYS A 326 -2.42 11.39 13.01
CA CYS A 326 -2.76 10.04 12.64
C CYS A 326 -3.49 9.35 13.80
N GLU A 327 -4.57 8.65 13.50
CA GLU A 327 -5.36 7.92 14.46
C GLU A 327 -4.93 6.46 14.48
N TYR A 328 -4.68 5.90 15.67
CA TYR A 328 -4.15 4.55 15.81
C TYR A 328 -5.05 3.67 16.67
N ALA A 329 -5.19 2.41 16.27
CA ALA A 329 -5.68 1.33 17.11
C ALA A 329 -4.51 0.48 17.63
N PHE A 330 -4.53 0.21 18.93
CA PHE A 330 -3.61 -0.69 19.61
C PHE A 330 -4.32 -2.01 19.91
N ILE A 331 -4.06 -3.03 19.08
CA ILE A 331 -4.73 -4.32 19.13
C ILE A 331 -3.95 -5.30 20.00
N ASN A 332 -4.61 -5.93 20.97
CA ASN A 332 -3.95 -6.85 21.89
C ASN A 332 -3.66 -8.22 21.23
N ASN A 333 -2.48 -8.79 21.52
CA ASN A 333 -2.07 -10.13 21.09
C ASN A 333 -2.24 -10.39 19.59
N PHE A 334 -1.57 -9.61 18.75
CA PHE A 334 -1.76 -9.68 17.31
C PHE A 334 -0.61 -10.40 16.58
N PRO A 335 -0.90 -11.35 15.67
CA PRO A 335 0.12 -12.08 14.92
C PRO A 335 0.74 -11.23 13.81
N VAL A 336 2.06 -11.07 13.84
CA VAL A 336 2.81 -10.22 12.91
C VAL A 336 4.04 -10.94 12.36
N GLN A 337 4.46 -10.51 11.17
CA GLN A 337 5.78 -10.77 10.64
C GLN A 337 6.63 -9.51 10.71
N LEU A 338 7.77 -9.61 11.37
CA LEU A 338 8.80 -8.58 11.40
C LEU A 338 9.74 -8.82 10.22
N ILE A 339 9.85 -7.86 9.32
CA ILE A 339 10.75 -7.92 8.15
C ILE A 339 11.85 -6.87 8.34
N CYS A 340 13.10 -7.32 8.50
CA CYS A 340 14.24 -6.45 8.73
C CYS A 340 14.87 -6.05 7.39
N LEU A 341 14.87 -4.76 7.09
CA LEU A 341 15.27 -4.17 5.82
C LEU A 341 16.27 -3.02 6.01
N GLU A 342 16.93 -2.62 4.94
CA GLU A 342 17.65 -1.36 4.85
C GLU A 342 16.75 -0.17 5.18
N LYS A 343 17.18 0.70 6.09
CA LYS A 343 16.49 1.97 6.33
C LYS A 343 16.82 2.95 5.20
N CYS A 344 15.81 3.33 4.42
CA CYS A 344 15.93 4.35 3.38
C CYS A 344 15.84 5.77 3.97
N ASP A 345 16.27 6.77 3.20
CA ASP A 345 16.38 8.16 3.65
C ASP A 345 15.09 8.96 3.49
N GLY A 346 14.20 8.56 2.56
CA GLY A 346 12.90 9.19 2.32
C GLY A 346 12.13 8.54 1.17
N THR A 347 10.93 9.04 0.88
CA THR A 347 10.06 8.56 -0.21
C THR A 347 10.14 9.48 -1.44
N MET A 348 9.76 8.98 -2.61
CA MET A 348 9.59 9.80 -3.81
C MET A 348 8.44 10.79 -3.63
N ASP A 349 7.41 10.42 -2.87
CA ASP A 349 6.29 11.27 -2.48
C ASP A 349 6.74 12.54 -1.75
N GLU A 350 7.56 12.38 -0.71
CA GLU A 350 8.16 13.50 0.04
C GLU A 350 8.94 14.46 -0.89
N LEU A 351 9.55 13.94 -1.95
CA LEU A 351 10.26 14.76 -2.93
C LEU A 351 9.34 15.51 -3.88
N PHE A 352 8.16 14.99 -4.19
CA PHE A 352 7.13 15.71 -4.95
C PHE A 352 6.49 16.79 -4.09
N VAL A 353 6.04 16.45 -2.88
CA VAL A 353 5.44 17.40 -1.91
C VAL A 353 6.37 18.60 -1.66
N LYS A 354 7.68 18.36 -1.55
CA LYS A 354 8.68 19.42 -1.28
C LYS A 354 9.21 20.11 -2.55
N ASP A 355 8.60 19.89 -3.72
CA ASP A 355 9.04 20.42 -5.03
C ASP A 355 10.52 20.14 -5.36
N LYS A 356 11.06 19.02 -4.88
CA LYS A 356 12.47 18.62 -5.10
C LYS A 356 12.65 17.80 -6.38
N LEU A 357 11.56 17.32 -6.99
CA LEU A 357 11.57 16.67 -8.29
C LEU A 357 11.05 17.64 -9.36
N ASN A 358 11.92 17.99 -10.29
CA ASN A 358 11.59 18.78 -11.47
C ASN A 358 11.69 17.92 -12.73
N HIS A 359 11.51 18.52 -13.90
CA HIS A 359 11.63 17.84 -15.19
C HIS A 359 12.87 16.93 -15.32
N ASP A 360 14.07 17.43 -14.98
CA ASP A 360 15.32 16.69 -15.19
C ASP A 360 15.57 15.64 -14.11
N THR A 361 15.35 16.00 -12.83
CA THR A 361 15.52 15.06 -11.72
C THR A 361 14.44 13.98 -11.72
N GLY A 362 13.21 14.33 -12.13
CA GLY A 362 12.09 13.42 -12.36
C GLY A 362 12.35 12.45 -13.51
N ALA A 363 12.88 12.92 -14.64
CA ALA A 363 13.29 12.03 -15.74
C ALA A 363 14.28 10.96 -15.28
N ALA A 364 15.29 11.37 -14.50
CA ALA A 364 16.29 10.46 -13.96
C ALA A 364 15.72 9.50 -12.91
N ALA A 365 14.84 9.98 -12.02
CA ALA A 365 14.18 9.16 -11.02
C ALA A 365 13.29 8.08 -11.65
N LEU A 366 12.41 8.48 -12.56
CA LEU A 366 11.52 7.56 -13.29
C LEU A 366 12.31 6.57 -14.14
N MET A 367 13.45 6.97 -14.72
CA MET A 367 14.32 6.06 -15.45
C MET A 367 14.90 4.95 -14.54
N GLN A 368 15.27 5.27 -13.29
CA GLN A 368 15.72 4.26 -12.32
C GLN A 368 14.59 3.28 -11.96
N VAL A 369 13.37 3.79 -11.75
CA VAL A 369 12.18 2.95 -11.47
C VAL A 369 11.87 2.02 -12.65
N ILE A 370 11.87 2.55 -13.88
CA ILE A 370 11.66 1.76 -15.11
C ILE A 370 12.71 0.65 -15.23
N MET A 371 13.99 0.97 -15.07
CA MET A 371 15.06 -0.04 -15.13
C MET A 371 14.91 -1.11 -14.05
N SER A 372 14.39 -0.74 -12.87
CA SER A 372 14.12 -1.69 -11.79
C SER A 372 12.98 -2.63 -12.11
N LEU A 373 11.87 -2.11 -12.63
CA LEU A 373 10.75 -2.92 -13.10
C LEU A 373 11.17 -3.87 -14.21
N ILE A 374 11.96 -3.41 -15.20
CA ILE A 374 12.47 -4.27 -16.27
C ILE A 374 13.32 -5.42 -15.71
N ALA A 375 14.21 -5.14 -14.74
CA ALA A 375 15.05 -6.15 -14.12
C ALA A 375 14.21 -7.20 -13.36
N TYR A 376 13.26 -6.77 -12.55
CA TYR A 376 12.36 -7.66 -11.80
C TYR A 376 11.44 -8.48 -12.72
N GLN A 377 10.90 -7.86 -13.77
CA GLN A 377 10.08 -8.54 -14.78
C GLN A 377 10.88 -9.64 -15.48
N LYS A 378 12.12 -9.35 -15.88
CA LYS A 378 12.98 -10.34 -16.53
C LYS A 378 13.38 -11.49 -15.61
N ALA A 379 13.70 -11.18 -14.36
CA ALA A 379 14.18 -12.17 -13.40
C ALA A 379 13.04 -13.05 -12.87
N PHE A 380 11.86 -12.47 -12.59
CA PHE A 380 10.82 -13.10 -11.78
C PHE A 380 9.40 -13.00 -12.36
N ASN A 381 9.21 -12.52 -13.60
CA ASN A 381 7.88 -12.21 -14.14
C ASN A 381 7.04 -11.31 -13.21
N PHE A 382 7.69 -10.35 -12.57
CA PHE A 382 7.13 -9.51 -11.51
C PHE A 382 6.12 -8.46 -11.99
N THR A 383 5.05 -8.28 -11.22
CA THR A 383 4.16 -7.10 -11.21
C THR A 383 3.98 -6.63 -9.76
N HIS A 384 4.10 -5.34 -9.50
CA HIS A 384 3.92 -4.79 -8.15
C HIS A 384 2.46 -4.71 -7.72
N ASN A 385 1.58 -4.30 -8.64
CA ASN A 385 0.12 -4.12 -8.47
C ASN A 385 -0.32 -3.01 -7.49
N ASP A 386 0.62 -2.29 -6.90
CA ASP A 386 0.35 -1.19 -5.97
C ASP A 386 1.50 -0.16 -5.93
N LEU A 387 2.04 0.15 -7.11
CA LEU A 387 3.19 1.04 -7.21
C LEU A 387 2.70 2.49 -7.23
N HIS A 388 2.91 3.20 -6.12
CA HIS A 388 2.68 4.64 -5.98
C HIS A 388 3.94 5.33 -5.42
N THR A 389 3.94 6.66 -5.37
CA THR A 389 5.07 7.50 -4.92
C THR A 389 5.61 7.11 -3.53
N ASN A 390 4.76 6.76 -2.57
CA ASN A 390 5.21 6.26 -1.25
C ASN A 390 5.90 4.89 -1.28
N ASN A 391 5.59 4.02 -2.26
CA ASN A 391 6.26 2.72 -2.43
C ASN A 391 7.57 2.79 -3.22
N ILE A 392 8.06 4.01 -3.48
CA ILE A 392 9.37 4.25 -4.08
C ILE A 392 10.18 5.08 -3.09
N MET A 393 11.14 4.45 -2.43
CA MET A 393 12.06 5.12 -1.51
C MET A 393 13.37 5.47 -2.19
N TYR A 394 14.20 6.26 -1.52
CA TYR A 394 15.56 6.53 -1.97
C TYR A 394 16.60 6.39 -0.86
N VAL A 395 17.82 6.08 -1.26
CA VAL A 395 19.03 6.24 -0.45
C VAL A 395 19.96 7.25 -1.10
N ASN A 396 20.66 8.02 -0.28
CA ASN A 396 21.62 9.01 -0.74
C ASN A 396 22.89 8.32 -1.27
N THR A 397 23.49 8.90 -2.32
CA THR A 397 24.70 8.37 -2.94
C THR A 397 25.64 9.46 -3.41
N GLU A 398 26.94 9.20 -3.36
CA GLU A 398 27.97 10.04 -3.97
C GLU A 398 28.20 9.70 -5.46
N LYS A 399 27.70 8.54 -5.93
CA LYS A 399 27.83 8.14 -7.34
C LYS A 399 27.08 9.14 -8.19
N LYS A 400 27.76 9.79 -9.16
CA LYS A 400 27.13 10.81 -10.01
C LYS A 400 26.24 10.24 -11.12
N TYR A 401 26.55 9.02 -11.57
CA TYR A 401 25.86 8.36 -12.68
C TYR A 401 25.70 6.88 -12.41
N LEU A 402 24.57 6.33 -12.82
CA LEU A 402 24.34 4.91 -12.97
C LEU A 402 24.40 4.53 -14.45
N TYR A 403 24.92 3.34 -14.74
CA TYR A 403 25.02 2.82 -16.10
C TYR A 403 24.23 1.51 -16.19
N TYR A 404 23.34 1.42 -17.18
CA TYR A 404 22.54 0.24 -17.45
C TYR A 404 22.87 -0.30 -18.83
N ARG A 405 22.81 -1.62 -19.00
CA ARG A 405 22.75 -2.26 -20.30
C ARG A 405 21.45 -3.05 -20.42
N TYR A 406 20.66 -2.70 -21.43
CA TYR A 406 19.38 -3.35 -21.73
C TYR A 406 19.13 -3.31 -23.25
N ASP A 407 18.68 -4.42 -23.82
CA ASP A 407 18.47 -4.57 -25.27
C ASP A 407 19.71 -4.14 -26.09
N LYS A 408 20.90 -4.51 -25.59
CA LYS A 408 22.23 -4.17 -26.15
C LYS A 408 22.50 -2.65 -26.24
N LYS A 409 21.66 -1.82 -25.63
CA LYS A 409 21.83 -0.37 -25.52
C LYS A 409 22.36 -0.03 -24.14
N THR A 410 23.22 0.99 -24.09
CA THR A 410 23.76 1.50 -22.83
C THR A 410 23.09 2.82 -22.48
N TYR A 411 22.65 2.92 -21.23
CA TYR A 411 22.03 4.12 -20.68
C TYR A 411 22.91 4.68 -19.58
N ARG A 412 23.09 6.01 -19.55
CA ARG A 412 23.83 6.74 -18.51
C ARG A 412 22.87 7.73 -17.85
N VAL A 413 22.50 7.43 -16.62
CA VAL A 413 21.47 8.19 -15.88
C VAL A 413 22.14 8.94 -14.74
N PRO A 414 22.01 10.27 -14.63
CA PRO A 414 22.48 11.01 -13.47
C PRO A 414 21.69 10.61 -12.22
N THR A 415 22.35 10.47 -11.08
CA THR A 415 21.66 10.10 -9.82
C THR A 415 21.04 11.29 -9.11
N TYR A 416 21.59 12.49 -9.32
CA TYR A 416 21.34 13.66 -8.48
C TYR A 416 21.47 13.37 -6.98
N GLY A 417 22.41 12.47 -6.65
CA GLY A 417 22.68 12.05 -5.28
C GLY A 417 21.69 11.05 -4.70
N LYS A 418 20.79 10.44 -5.50
CA LYS A 418 19.78 9.48 -5.03
C LYS A 418 19.77 8.19 -5.86
N ILE A 419 19.62 7.06 -5.17
CA ILE A 419 19.30 5.75 -5.75
C ILE A 419 17.90 5.39 -5.30
N PHE A 420 16.97 5.28 -6.25
CA PHE A 420 15.59 4.90 -5.97
C PHE A 420 15.44 3.38 -5.86
N LYS A 421 14.58 2.95 -4.93
CA LYS A 421 14.31 1.55 -4.60
C LYS A 421 12.80 1.36 -4.45
N ILE A 422 12.28 0.29 -5.06
CA ILE A 422 10.88 -0.10 -4.93
C ILE A 422 10.75 -0.95 -3.66
N ILE A 423 9.73 -0.68 -2.85
CA ILE A 423 9.40 -1.39 -1.60
C ILE A 423 7.93 -1.83 -1.60
N ASP A 424 7.52 -2.56 -0.57
CA ASP A 424 6.16 -3.02 -0.34
C ASP A 424 5.61 -3.98 -1.40
N PHE A 425 6.07 -5.22 -1.34
CA PHE A 425 5.68 -6.25 -2.30
C PHE A 425 4.44 -7.04 -1.85
N GLY A 426 3.65 -6.52 -0.90
CA GLY A 426 2.51 -7.23 -0.32
C GLY A 426 1.44 -7.64 -1.34
N ARG A 427 1.16 -6.78 -2.33
CA ARG A 427 0.23 -7.05 -3.45
C ARG A 427 0.94 -7.54 -4.72
N SER A 428 2.24 -7.84 -4.65
CA SER A 428 2.96 -8.27 -5.84
C SER A 428 2.53 -9.66 -6.32
N ALA A 429 2.76 -9.90 -7.62
CA ALA A 429 2.67 -11.21 -8.23
C ALA A 429 3.97 -11.51 -8.98
N TYR A 430 4.57 -12.67 -8.71
CA TYR A 430 5.85 -13.05 -9.30
C TYR A 430 6.05 -14.58 -9.27
N LYS A 431 7.06 -15.05 -10.00
CA LYS A 431 7.42 -16.46 -10.10
C LYS A 431 8.87 -16.69 -9.70
N PHE A 432 9.10 -17.80 -8.98
CA PHE A 432 10.43 -18.24 -8.61
C PHE A 432 10.49 -19.77 -8.56
N LYS A 433 11.43 -20.37 -9.31
CA LYS A 433 11.64 -21.83 -9.43
C LYS A 433 10.34 -22.59 -9.73
N GLY A 434 9.56 -22.11 -10.69
CA GLY A 434 8.28 -22.68 -11.11
C GLY A 434 7.10 -22.37 -10.19
N GLN A 435 7.35 -21.82 -9.00
CA GLN A 435 6.29 -21.46 -8.06
C GLN A 435 5.76 -20.06 -8.34
N LEU A 436 4.43 -19.93 -8.38
CA LEU A 436 3.74 -18.65 -8.48
C LEU A 436 3.44 -18.16 -7.06
N PHE A 437 4.00 -16.99 -6.74
CA PHE A 437 3.64 -16.21 -5.56
C PHE A 437 2.59 -15.19 -5.99
N PHE A 438 1.37 -15.42 -5.54
CA PHE A 438 0.21 -14.61 -5.88
C PHE A 438 -0.52 -14.26 -4.59
N SER A 439 -0.35 -13.01 -4.16
CA SER A 439 -0.81 -12.52 -2.86
C SER A 439 -2.26 -12.87 -2.59
N ASP A 440 -2.55 -13.31 -1.36
CA ASP A 440 -3.90 -13.61 -0.90
C ASP A 440 -4.78 -12.35 -0.75
N SER A 441 -4.21 -11.16 -0.92
CA SER A 441 -4.98 -9.93 -1.18
C SER A 441 -5.91 -10.08 -2.39
N PHE A 442 -5.55 -10.86 -3.41
CA PHE A 442 -6.39 -11.10 -4.60
C PHE A 442 -7.40 -12.24 -4.40
N ALA A 443 -7.36 -12.94 -3.26
CA ALA A 443 -8.28 -14.03 -2.98
C ALA A 443 -9.73 -13.52 -2.81
N PRO A 444 -10.75 -14.40 -2.87
CA PRO A 444 -12.11 -14.02 -2.56
C PRO A 444 -12.22 -13.30 -1.22
N GLY A 445 -12.78 -12.10 -1.27
CA GLY A 445 -12.88 -11.21 -0.14
C GLY A 445 -11.53 -10.77 0.41
N GLY A 446 -10.42 -10.71 -0.32
CA GLY A 446 -9.22 -9.92 0.03
C GLY A 446 -9.30 -8.49 -0.52
N ASP A 447 -8.35 -7.63 -0.17
CA ASP A 447 -8.42 -6.19 -0.53
C ASP A 447 -8.23 -5.93 -2.02
N GLY A 448 -7.51 -6.83 -2.69
CA GLY A 448 -7.31 -6.87 -4.13
C GLY A 448 -8.38 -7.66 -4.89
N ALA A 449 -9.44 -8.13 -4.21
CA ALA A 449 -10.41 -9.06 -4.81
C ALA A 449 -11.03 -8.48 -6.08
N THR A 450 -11.21 -9.32 -7.11
CA THR A 450 -11.81 -8.98 -8.42
C THR A 450 -11.00 -8.03 -9.32
N GLN A 451 -9.81 -7.59 -8.90
CA GLN A 451 -8.85 -6.90 -9.78
C GLN A 451 -8.40 -7.82 -10.91
N TYR A 452 -8.05 -9.06 -10.55
CA TYR A 452 -7.68 -10.12 -11.47
C TYR A 452 -8.69 -11.26 -11.43
N ASN A 453 -8.72 -12.04 -12.50
CA ASN A 453 -9.44 -13.30 -12.58
C ASN A 453 -8.54 -14.30 -13.30
N CYS A 454 -7.62 -14.89 -12.54
CA CYS A 454 -6.63 -15.85 -12.99
C CYS A 454 -6.31 -16.82 -11.85
N GLU A 455 -5.56 -17.88 -12.14
CA GLU A 455 -5.10 -18.81 -11.12
C GLU A 455 -4.19 -18.09 -10.09
N PRO A 456 -4.26 -18.43 -8.79
CA PRO A 456 -5.03 -19.55 -8.21
C PRO A 456 -6.51 -19.24 -7.90
N PHE A 457 -6.98 -18.02 -8.12
CA PHE A 457 -8.33 -17.56 -7.72
C PHE A 457 -9.30 -17.43 -8.91
N MET A 458 -9.14 -18.27 -9.93
CA MET A 458 -9.92 -18.20 -11.17
C MET A 458 -11.39 -18.54 -10.91
N ASN A 459 -12.28 -17.70 -11.44
CA ASN A 459 -13.71 -17.97 -11.54
C ASN A 459 -14.09 -18.12 -13.01
N ASP A 460 -14.45 -19.34 -13.41
CA ASP A 460 -14.81 -19.70 -14.79
C ASP A 460 -16.05 -18.97 -15.33
N LYS A 461 -16.86 -18.37 -14.44
CA LYS A 461 -18.03 -17.57 -14.83
C LYS A 461 -17.67 -16.15 -15.27
N LYS A 462 -16.43 -15.70 -14.99
CA LYS A 462 -15.95 -14.33 -15.29
C LYS A 462 -14.85 -14.39 -16.37
N PRO A 463 -14.66 -13.33 -17.17
CA PRO A 463 -13.57 -13.30 -18.15
C PRO A 463 -12.21 -13.36 -17.45
N ARG A 464 -11.24 -14.03 -18.07
CA ARG A 464 -9.87 -14.11 -17.56
C ARG A 464 -9.21 -12.72 -17.60
N ILE A 465 -8.60 -12.32 -16.50
CA ILE A 465 -7.84 -11.06 -16.37
C ILE A 465 -6.55 -11.41 -15.63
N ASP A 466 -5.44 -11.45 -16.36
CA ASP A 466 -4.11 -11.71 -15.81
C ASP A 466 -3.41 -10.39 -15.43
N PRO A 467 -2.48 -10.39 -14.46
CA PRO A 467 -1.59 -9.25 -14.24
C PRO A 467 -0.83 -8.87 -15.51
N ASN A 468 -0.65 -7.57 -15.70
CA ASN A 468 0.04 -7.03 -16.86
C ASN A 468 1.13 -6.03 -16.41
N TYR A 469 2.20 -5.93 -17.18
CA TYR A 469 3.36 -5.09 -16.84
C TYR A 469 3.11 -3.59 -16.98
N SER A 470 2.03 -3.17 -17.64
CA SER A 470 1.66 -1.76 -17.76
C SER A 470 0.96 -1.23 -16.52
N PHE A 471 0.39 -2.11 -15.70
CA PHE A 471 -0.29 -1.76 -14.47
C PHE A 471 0.57 -0.87 -13.56
N ASP A 472 1.82 -1.28 -13.32
CA ASP A 472 2.70 -0.62 -12.35
C ASP A 472 2.99 0.84 -12.71
N LEU A 473 3.27 1.13 -13.99
CA LEU A 473 3.52 2.51 -14.44
C LEU A 473 2.23 3.34 -14.51
N SER A 474 1.11 2.72 -14.85
CA SER A 474 -0.19 3.41 -14.84
C SER A 474 -0.58 3.82 -13.42
N ARG A 475 -0.46 2.90 -12.44
CA ARG A 475 -0.74 3.21 -11.04
C ARG A 475 0.21 4.28 -10.47
N LEU A 476 1.49 4.22 -10.85
CA LEU A 476 2.47 5.24 -10.45
C LEU A 476 2.14 6.58 -11.09
N GLY A 477 1.79 6.60 -12.37
CA GLY A 477 1.32 7.79 -13.08
C GLY A 477 0.13 8.43 -12.37
N CYS A 478 -0.84 7.62 -11.95
CA CYS A 478 -1.98 8.09 -11.17
C CYS A 478 -1.57 8.80 -9.87
N SER A 479 -0.61 8.25 -9.11
CA SER A 479 -0.14 8.91 -7.88
C SER A 479 0.71 10.16 -8.11
N ILE A 480 1.33 10.31 -9.29
CA ILE A 480 2.16 11.48 -9.61
C ILE A 480 1.31 12.61 -10.21
N TYR A 481 0.19 12.29 -10.86
CA TYR A 481 -0.58 13.21 -11.70
C TYR A 481 -0.90 14.53 -10.98
N ASP A 482 -1.52 14.44 -9.80
CA ASP A 482 -2.02 15.60 -9.07
C ASP A 482 -0.89 16.46 -8.46
N PHE A 483 0.32 15.92 -8.32
CA PHE A 483 1.48 16.71 -7.87
C PHE A 483 2.02 17.66 -8.93
N ILE A 484 1.84 17.33 -10.22
CA ILE A 484 2.56 18.04 -11.30
C ILE A 484 1.65 18.59 -12.40
N ILE A 485 0.39 18.16 -12.48
CA ILE A 485 -0.58 18.61 -13.49
C ILE A 485 -1.72 19.35 -12.79
N ASP A 486 -1.68 20.67 -12.88
CA ASP A 486 -2.78 21.53 -12.42
C ASP A 486 -4.02 21.37 -13.34
N ASP A 487 -5.21 21.44 -12.75
CA ASP A 487 -6.51 21.31 -13.45
C ASP A 487 -6.67 22.30 -14.63
N ASP A 488 -6.08 23.49 -14.50
CA ASP A 488 -6.16 24.55 -15.52
C ASP A 488 -5.17 24.35 -16.69
N LYS A 489 -4.19 23.43 -16.57
CA LYS A 489 -3.20 23.23 -17.62
C LYS A 489 -3.74 22.31 -18.70
N HIS A 490 -3.87 22.86 -19.91
CA HIS A 490 -4.18 22.06 -21.08
C HIS A 490 -3.01 21.16 -21.50
N PRO A 491 -3.27 19.93 -22.01
CA PRO A 491 -2.24 18.98 -22.44
C PRO A 491 -1.23 19.53 -23.47
N GLU A 492 -1.61 20.57 -24.20
CA GLU A 492 -0.76 21.24 -25.19
C GLU A 492 0.43 21.99 -24.55
N ASN A 493 0.28 22.41 -23.29
CA ASN A 493 1.28 23.18 -22.55
C ASN A 493 2.14 22.31 -21.62
N PHE A 494 1.93 21.00 -21.61
CA PHE A 494 2.67 20.10 -20.74
C PHE A 494 4.15 20.02 -21.13
N ASP A 495 5.01 20.00 -20.13
CA ASP A 495 6.40 19.59 -20.31
C ASP A 495 6.51 18.07 -20.56
N GLU A 496 7.71 17.56 -20.83
CA GLU A 496 7.86 16.14 -21.18
C GLU A 496 7.62 15.18 -19.99
N LEU A 497 7.78 15.65 -18.74
CA LEU A 497 7.46 14.89 -17.54
C LEU A 497 5.93 14.77 -17.41
N GLN A 498 5.22 15.90 -17.45
CA GLN A 498 3.76 15.96 -17.42
C GLN A 498 3.14 15.16 -18.58
N LYS A 499 3.67 15.27 -19.80
CA LYS A 499 3.22 14.44 -20.94
C LYS A 499 3.41 12.95 -20.70
N THR A 500 4.49 12.56 -20.03
CA THR A 500 4.78 11.15 -19.72
C THR A 500 3.82 10.62 -18.67
N ILE A 501 3.59 11.37 -17.59
CA ILE A 501 2.64 10.99 -16.54
C ILE A 501 1.20 10.96 -17.08
N HIS A 502 0.78 12.00 -17.82
CA HIS A 502 -0.52 12.01 -18.48
C HIS A 502 -0.69 10.81 -19.41
N ARG A 503 0.35 10.43 -20.18
CA ARG A 503 0.31 9.24 -21.04
C ARG A 503 0.06 7.96 -20.24
N TRP A 504 0.70 7.77 -19.09
CA TRP A 504 0.49 6.60 -18.23
C TRP A 504 -0.92 6.51 -17.64
N CYS A 505 -1.62 7.65 -17.56
CA CYS A 505 -3.02 7.74 -17.14
C CYS A 505 -4.03 7.56 -18.30
N LEU A 506 -3.60 7.10 -19.48
CA LEU A 506 -4.50 6.79 -20.59
C LEU A 506 -4.75 5.28 -20.73
N ASP A 507 -6.00 4.91 -21.00
CA ASP A 507 -6.38 3.53 -21.34
C ASP A 507 -5.99 3.15 -22.78
N ASP A 508 -6.26 1.90 -23.16
CA ASP A 508 -5.97 1.37 -24.49
C ASP A 508 -6.75 2.07 -25.63
N ASN A 509 -7.76 2.87 -25.29
CA ASN A 509 -8.55 3.71 -26.20
C ASN A 509 -8.22 5.20 -26.06
N ASP A 510 -7.08 5.53 -25.45
CA ASP A 510 -6.58 6.88 -25.22
C ASP A 510 -7.53 7.76 -24.36
N LYS A 511 -8.30 7.14 -23.46
CA LYS A 511 -9.14 7.84 -22.48
C LYS A 511 -8.42 7.97 -21.15
N ASN A 512 -8.47 9.16 -20.56
CA ASN A 512 -7.96 9.39 -19.21
C ASN A 512 -8.73 8.52 -18.18
N ILE A 513 -8.00 7.77 -17.35
CA ILE A 513 -8.57 6.86 -16.34
C ILE A 513 -8.85 7.53 -14.99
N LEU A 514 -8.23 8.67 -14.71
CA LEU A 514 -8.42 9.44 -13.48
C LEU A 514 -9.66 10.30 -13.57
N TYR A 515 -9.74 11.13 -14.62
CA TYR A 515 -10.75 12.18 -14.71
C TYR A 515 -11.66 12.03 -15.93
N LYS A 516 -12.92 12.44 -15.76
CA LYS A 516 -13.86 12.67 -16.84
C LYS A 516 -13.64 14.07 -17.44
N ARG A 517 -14.31 14.36 -18.55
CA ARG A 517 -14.20 15.68 -19.23
C ARG A 517 -14.74 16.84 -18.39
N ASN A 518 -15.59 16.55 -17.41
CA ASN A 518 -16.17 17.51 -16.48
C ASN A 518 -15.33 17.70 -15.20
N GLY A 519 -14.12 17.12 -15.12
CA GLY A 519 -13.25 17.23 -13.94
C GLY A 519 -13.56 16.21 -12.84
N GLU A 520 -14.72 15.54 -12.87
CA GLU A 520 -15.04 14.49 -11.91
C GLU A 520 -14.10 13.28 -12.03
N GLU A 521 -13.76 12.69 -10.89
CA GLU A 521 -13.10 11.40 -10.85
C GLU A 521 -13.92 10.34 -11.61
N ARG A 522 -13.23 9.59 -12.45
CA ARG A 522 -13.84 8.60 -13.34
C ARG A 522 -14.09 7.28 -12.63
N TYR A 523 -13.13 6.85 -11.81
CA TYR A 523 -13.14 5.56 -11.14
C TYR A 523 -12.73 5.72 -9.68
N PRO A 524 -13.67 6.09 -8.80
CA PRO A 524 -13.35 6.28 -7.39
C PRO A 524 -12.89 4.99 -6.73
N ASN A 525 -12.03 5.14 -5.72
CA ASN A 525 -11.57 4.07 -4.83
C ASN A 525 -10.95 2.88 -5.59
N PHE A 526 -11.18 1.67 -5.09
CA PHE A 526 -10.63 0.44 -5.67
C PHE A 526 -11.12 0.15 -7.10
N LYS A 527 -12.13 0.88 -7.61
CA LYS A 527 -12.57 0.77 -9.01
C LYS A 527 -11.44 1.15 -9.97
N LEU A 528 -10.59 2.11 -9.61
CA LEU A 528 -9.43 2.50 -10.42
C LEU A 528 -8.51 1.30 -10.70
N TYR A 529 -8.17 0.54 -9.66
CA TYR A 529 -7.33 -0.66 -9.77
C TYR A 529 -7.93 -1.69 -10.73
N LYS A 530 -9.24 -1.97 -10.62
CA LYS A 530 -9.93 -2.91 -11.52
C LYS A 530 -9.91 -2.41 -12.96
N MET A 531 -10.02 -1.10 -13.18
CA MET A 531 -10.04 -0.53 -14.53
C MET A 531 -8.64 -0.52 -15.16
N ILE A 532 -7.60 -0.14 -14.42
CA ILE A 532 -6.21 -0.23 -14.90
C ILE A 532 -5.90 -1.67 -15.37
N ALA A 533 -6.21 -2.67 -14.53
CA ALA A 533 -5.99 -4.08 -14.86
C ALA A 533 -6.70 -4.56 -16.13
N ARG A 534 -7.85 -3.95 -16.47
CA ARG A 534 -8.72 -4.36 -17.60
C ARG A 534 -8.51 -3.57 -18.87
N THR A 535 -8.03 -2.34 -18.79
CA THR A 535 -8.04 -1.41 -19.93
C THR A 535 -6.70 -0.75 -20.21
N VAL A 536 -5.64 -1.07 -19.47
CA VAL A 536 -4.31 -0.48 -19.67
C VAL A 536 -3.29 -1.58 -19.91
N HIS A 537 -2.84 -1.73 -21.16
CA HIS A 537 -1.89 -2.79 -21.55
C HIS A 537 -0.71 -2.28 -22.40
N LYS A 538 -0.69 -0.99 -22.76
CA LYS A 538 0.34 -0.41 -23.63
C LYS A 538 1.54 0.15 -22.86
N HIS A 539 1.35 0.66 -21.63
CA HIS A 539 2.40 1.41 -20.92
C HIS A 539 3.44 0.53 -20.24
N THR A 540 4.02 -0.44 -20.94
CA THR A 540 5.06 -1.31 -20.37
C THR A 540 6.36 -0.53 -20.11
N PRO A 541 7.15 -0.89 -19.08
CA PRO A 541 8.44 -0.25 -18.79
C PRO A 541 9.41 -0.26 -19.97
N GLN A 542 9.44 -1.34 -20.75
CA GLN A 542 10.30 -1.51 -21.90
C GLN A 542 9.96 -0.52 -23.02
N GLU A 543 8.67 -0.30 -23.28
CA GLU A 543 8.21 0.63 -24.31
C GLU A 543 8.54 2.09 -23.95
N GLN A 544 8.61 2.42 -22.66
CA GLN A 544 8.95 3.78 -22.22
C GLN A 544 10.34 4.21 -22.69
N LEU A 545 11.29 3.28 -22.80
CA LEU A 545 12.66 3.57 -23.23
C LEU A 545 12.74 4.09 -24.69
N GLY A 546 11.69 3.92 -25.49
CA GLY A 546 11.60 4.43 -26.86
C GLY A 546 11.27 5.91 -26.97
N PHE A 547 10.73 6.53 -25.92
CA PHE A 547 10.32 7.94 -25.93
C PHE A 547 11.52 8.88 -25.77
N SER A 548 11.43 10.10 -26.32
CA SER A 548 12.45 11.16 -26.22
C SER A 548 12.88 11.40 -24.77
N PHE A 549 11.91 11.41 -23.86
CA PHE A 549 12.10 11.67 -22.44
C PHE A 549 13.04 10.67 -21.73
N PHE A 550 13.13 9.42 -22.21
CA PHE A 550 14.03 8.40 -21.62
C PHE A 550 15.21 8.06 -22.54
N SER A 551 15.02 8.12 -23.86
CA SER A 551 16.07 7.89 -24.84
C SER A 551 17.18 8.94 -24.79
N GLN A 552 16.93 10.11 -24.19
CA GLN A 552 17.98 11.10 -23.90
C GLN A 552 19.15 10.54 -23.06
N PHE A 553 18.93 9.49 -22.27
CA PHE A 553 19.98 8.84 -21.47
C PHE A 553 20.82 7.83 -22.27
N LEU A 554 20.49 7.57 -23.54
CA LEU A 554 21.30 6.69 -24.39
C LEU A 554 22.72 7.24 -24.52
N SER A 555 23.70 6.37 -24.26
CA SER A 555 25.09 6.76 -24.21
C SER A 555 25.96 5.70 -24.87
N LYS A 556 26.92 6.14 -25.69
CA LYS A 556 28.01 5.27 -26.18
C LYS A 556 29.09 5.02 -25.13
N LYS A 557 29.11 5.82 -24.06
CA LYS A 557 30.05 5.64 -22.95
C LYS A 557 29.53 4.51 -22.05
N VAL A 558 30.42 3.55 -21.81
CA VAL A 558 30.24 2.46 -20.84
C VAL A 558 30.99 2.88 -19.59
N GLY A 559 30.29 2.91 -18.44
CA GLY A 559 30.92 3.16 -17.14
C GLY A 559 31.79 1.98 -16.70
N GLU A 560 32.52 2.15 -15.60
CA GLU A 560 33.33 1.07 -15.01
C GLU A 560 32.41 -0.02 -14.41
N GLU A 561 31.36 0.40 -13.71
CA GLU A 561 30.30 -0.48 -13.18
C GLU A 561 29.02 -0.30 -14.01
N VAL A 562 28.55 -1.38 -14.64
CA VAL A 562 27.34 -1.38 -15.47
C VAL A 562 26.41 -2.47 -14.97
N MET A 563 25.18 -2.08 -14.62
CA MET A 563 24.09 -3.02 -14.34
C MET A 563 23.62 -3.62 -15.66
N ASP A 564 24.08 -4.84 -15.93
CA ASP A 564 23.75 -5.55 -17.16
C ASP A 564 22.45 -6.34 -17.04
N ILE A 565 21.34 -5.67 -17.30
CA ILE A 565 20.01 -6.27 -17.29
C ILE A 565 19.93 -7.37 -18.35
N ASP A 566 20.65 -7.28 -19.47
CA ASP A 566 20.69 -8.32 -20.51
C ASP A 566 21.32 -9.64 -20.03
N ALA A 567 22.27 -9.59 -19.10
CA ALA A 567 22.89 -10.78 -18.52
C ALA A 567 22.13 -11.36 -17.32
N LEU A 568 21.15 -10.65 -16.76
CA LEU A 568 20.36 -11.18 -15.65
C LEU A 568 19.71 -12.52 -16.03
N PRO A 569 19.88 -13.57 -15.23
CA PRO A 569 19.24 -14.84 -15.48
C PRO A 569 17.77 -14.79 -15.09
N THR A 570 16.94 -15.58 -15.78
CA THR A 570 15.55 -15.84 -15.38
C THR A 570 15.50 -16.88 -14.26
N TYR A 571 14.79 -16.56 -13.19
CA TYR A 571 14.57 -17.43 -12.02
C TYR A 571 13.19 -18.07 -11.98
N VAL A 572 12.36 -17.81 -12.98
CA VAL A 572 11.02 -18.39 -13.15
C VAL A 572 11.07 -19.89 -13.37
#